data_AF-A0A525VYP3-F1
#
_entry.id   AF-A0A525VYP3-F1
#
_cell.length_a   1.000
_cell.length_b   1.000
_cell.length_c   1.000
_cell.angle_alpha   90.00
_cell.angle_beta   90.00
_cell.angle_gamma   90.00
#
_symmetry.space_group_name_H-M   'P 1'
#
loop_
_entity.id
_entity.type
_entity.pdbx_description
1 polymer ?
#
loop_
_entity_poly.entity_id
_entity_poly.type
_entity_poly.pdbx_seq_one_letter_code
_entity_poly.pdbx_strand_id
1 'polypeptide(L)'
;MSHATVAATPCASCHNGSMSTGIPAGHKGGMTPGACNACHVTTAWKPASFSHANVTPGTCTSCHGKTSTGIPTSHKGGTNATAACDSCHRTTAWKPATMSHATVAATPCASCHNGSMSTGIPAGHKGGATPGACNACHTTAAWTPAAFNHANVTPGTCTSCHGKTSTGIPTSHKGGTNATAACDSCHRTTAWKPATMSHTTVAATPCASCHNGSISTGVPAGHKGGATPG
;
A
#
# COMPACT_ATOMS: atom_id res chain seq x y z
N MET A 1 -11.37 -46.34 -34.68
CA MET A 1 -10.35 -45.54 -35.40
C MET A 1 -9.18 -45.36 -34.44
N SER A 2 -7.94 -45.61 -34.87
CA SER A 2 -6.76 -45.45 -34.00
C SER A 2 -6.35 -43.99 -33.95
N HIS A 3 -6.01 -43.44 -32.78
CA HIS A 3 -5.46 -42.08 -32.70
C HIS A 3 -4.12 -41.92 -33.45
N ALA A 4 -3.40 -43.03 -33.69
CA ALA A 4 -2.16 -43.03 -34.47
C ALA A 4 -2.38 -42.73 -35.97
N THR A 5 -3.57 -42.99 -36.50
CA THR A 5 -3.89 -42.82 -37.93
C THR A 5 -4.52 -41.46 -38.27
N VAL A 6 -4.74 -40.59 -37.27
CA VAL A 6 -5.51 -39.32 -37.40
C VAL A 6 -4.71 -38.12 -36.86
N ALA A 7 -3.39 -38.26 -36.71
CA ALA A 7 -2.54 -37.34 -35.95
C ALA A 7 -2.47 -35.88 -36.47
N ALA A 8 -2.94 -35.60 -37.70
CA ALA A 8 -2.90 -34.28 -38.31
C ALA A 8 -4.21 -33.48 -38.20
N THR A 9 -5.29 -34.07 -37.67
CA THR A 9 -6.62 -33.44 -37.61
C THR A 9 -6.88 -32.90 -36.20
N PRO A 10 -7.44 -31.68 -36.03
CA PRO A 10 -7.77 -31.17 -34.70
C PRO A 10 -8.72 -32.11 -33.97
N CYS A 11 -8.43 -32.44 -32.71
CA CYS A 11 -9.20 -33.40 -31.91
C CYS A 11 -10.70 -33.04 -31.88
N ALA A 12 -11.01 -31.74 -31.83
CA ALA A 12 -12.38 -31.21 -31.82
C ALA A 12 -13.21 -31.59 -33.07
N SER A 13 -12.57 -31.94 -34.19
CA SER A 13 -13.27 -32.34 -35.42
C SER A 13 -13.96 -33.70 -35.26
N CYS A 14 -13.38 -34.60 -34.44
CA CYS A 14 -13.94 -35.92 -34.14
C CYS A 14 -14.63 -35.94 -32.77
N HIS A 15 -14.10 -35.21 -31.78
CA HIS A 15 -14.66 -35.09 -30.43
C HIS A 15 -15.60 -33.89 -30.31
N ASN A 16 -16.65 -33.89 -31.13
CA ASN A 16 -17.64 -32.81 -31.23
C ASN A 16 -19.00 -33.13 -30.56
N GLY A 17 -19.13 -34.30 -29.93
CA GLY A 17 -20.38 -34.75 -29.31
C GLY A 17 -21.35 -35.43 -30.28
N SER A 18 -21.14 -35.33 -31.59
CA SER A 18 -21.91 -36.04 -32.62
C SER A 18 -21.16 -37.28 -33.11
N MET A 19 -19.88 -37.14 -33.45
CA MET A 19 -19.06 -38.21 -34.03
C MET A 19 -18.36 -39.07 -32.95
N SER A 20 -18.02 -38.45 -31.82
CA SER A 20 -17.48 -39.08 -30.62
C SER A 20 -17.79 -38.22 -29.40
N THR A 21 -17.56 -38.76 -28.20
CA THR A 21 -17.70 -38.02 -26.95
C THR A 21 -16.93 -36.71 -27.03
N GLY A 22 -17.66 -35.61 -26.87
CA GLY A 22 -17.09 -34.27 -26.89
C GLY A 22 -16.32 -33.92 -25.61
N ILE A 23 -15.93 -32.66 -25.49
CA ILE A 23 -15.30 -32.14 -24.28
C ILE A 23 -16.30 -32.25 -23.11
N PRO A 24 -15.97 -32.95 -22.01
CA PRO A 24 -16.90 -33.13 -20.90
C PRO A 24 -17.34 -31.81 -20.27
N ALA A 25 -18.60 -31.77 -19.82
CA ALA A 25 -19.11 -30.65 -19.02
C ALA A 25 -18.23 -30.47 -17.77
N GLY A 26 -17.74 -29.24 -17.56
CA GLY A 26 -16.82 -28.94 -16.47
C GLY A 26 -15.34 -29.11 -16.79
N HIS A 27 -14.95 -29.38 -18.05
CA HIS A 27 -13.55 -29.24 -18.48
C HIS A 27 -13.07 -27.80 -18.23
N LYS A 28 -12.14 -27.61 -17.27
CA LYS A 28 -11.74 -26.28 -16.76
C LYS A 28 -10.45 -25.72 -17.38
N GLY A 29 -9.87 -26.35 -18.39
CA GLY A 29 -8.74 -25.76 -19.13
C GLY A 29 -9.24 -24.64 -20.04
N GLY A 30 -8.90 -23.38 -19.75
CA GLY A 30 -9.41 -22.20 -20.47
C GLY A 30 -8.90 -21.99 -21.91
N MET A 31 -8.19 -22.94 -22.50
CA MET A 31 -7.71 -22.79 -23.87
C MET A 31 -8.85 -22.89 -24.90
N THR A 32 -8.67 -22.23 -26.04
CA THR A 32 -9.50 -22.37 -27.24
C THR A 32 -9.67 -23.86 -27.60
N PRO A 33 -10.89 -24.31 -27.98
CA PRO A 33 -11.11 -25.68 -28.44
C PRO A 33 -10.09 -26.08 -29.52
N GLY A 34 -9.31 -27.15 -29.27
CA GLY A 34 -8.33 -27.69 -30.23
C GLY A 34 -6.90 -27.88 -29.70
N ALA A 35 -6.52 -27.26 -28.58
CA ALA A 35 -5.17 -27.40 -28.00
C ALA A 35 -5.01 -28.62 -27.05
N CYS A 36 -5.67 -29.74 -27.33
CA CYS A 36 -5.71 -30.91 -26.44
C CYS A 36 -4.31 -31.47 -26.13
N ASN A 37 -3.41 -31.41 -27.10
CA ASN A 37 -2.05 -31.94 -27.01
C ASN A 37 -1.15 -31.15 -26.04
N ALA A 38 -1.59 -29.97 -25.58
CA ALA A 38 -0.90 -29.25 -24.52
C ALA A 38 -0.98 -29.96 -23.17
N CYS A 39 -2.03 -30.76 -22.96
CA CYS A 39 -2.35 -31.40 -21.68
C CYS A 39 -2.46 -32.94 -21.76
N HIS A 40 -2.78 -33.46 -22.94
CA HIS A 40 -3.06 -34.87 -23.17
C HIS A 40 -2.09 -35.46 -24.18
N VAL A 41 -1.75 -36.73 -23.97
CA VAL A 41 -1.10 -37.57 -24.98
C VAL A 41 -2.05 -38.69 -25.39
N THR A 42 -2.02 -39.06 -26.66
CA THR A 42 -2.96 -40.05 -27.23
C THR A 42 -2.76 -41.46 -26.67
N THR A 43 -1.57 -41.76 -26.14
CA THR A 43 -1.22 -43.04 -25.51
C THR A 43 -1.58 -43.12 -24.03
N ALA A 44 -1.79 -41.97 -23.37
CA ALA A 44 -2.12 -41.87 -21.96
C ALA A 44 -2.97 -40.60 -21.71
N TRP A 45 -4.25 -40.68 -22.07
CA TRP A 45 -5.14 -39.51 -22.06
C TRP A 45 -5.43 -38.97 -20.65
N LYS A 46 -5.36 -39.82 -19.62
CA LYS A 46 -5.51 -39.43 -18.22
C LYS A 46 -4.39 -40.04 -17.38
N PRO A 47 -3.86 -39.32 -16.38
CA PRO A 47 -4.17 -37.92 -16.04
C PRO A 47 -3.61 -36.95 -17.09
N ALA A 48 -4.21 -35.76 -17.17
CA ALA A 48 -3.64 -34.67 -17.96
C ALA A 48 -2.44 -34.06 -17.22
N SER A 49 -1.43 -33.62 -17.96
CA SER A 49 -0.25 -32.93 -17.42
C SER A 49 0.08 -31.70 -18.25
N PHE A 50 0.40 -30.59 -17.60
CA PHE A 50 0.74 -29.33 -18.26
C PHE A 50 1.95 -28.69 -17.57
N SER A 51 2.93 -28.26 -18.36
CA SER A 51 4.09 -27.52 -17.86
C SER A 51 3.83 -26.02 -17.89
N HIS A 52 3.99 -25.36 -16.74
CA HIS A 52 3.84 -23.90 -16.63
C HIS A 52 5.09 -23.13 -17.07
N ALA A 53 6.23 -23.80 -17.32
CA ALA A 53 7.53 -23.15 -17.52
C ALA A 53 7.55 -22.12 -18.66
N ASN A 54 6.74 -22.34 -19.71
CA ASN A 54 6.71 -21.50 -20.91
C ASN A 54 5.43 -20.65 -21.03
N VAL A 55 4.67 -20.50 -19.94
CA VAL A 55 3.47 -19.66 -19.95
C VAL A 55 3.91 -18.19 -19.98
N THR A 56 3.40 -17.44 -20.96
CA THR A 56 3.67 -16.00 -21.08
C THR A 56 3.11 -15.23 -19.87
N PRO A 57 3.90 -14.35 -19.23
CA PRO A 57 3.40 -13.47 -18.16
C PRO A 57 2.15 -12.69 -18.59
N GLY A 58 1.24 -12.39 -17.66
CA GLY A 58 -0.03 -11.72 -17.92
C GLY A 58 -1.13 -12.58 -18.60
N THR A 59 -0.82 -13.79 -19.06
CA THR A 59 -1.79 -14.65 -19.79
C THR A 59 -2.51 -15.67 -18.91
N CYS A 60 -2.31 -15.63 -17.59
CA CYS A 60 -2.83 -16.65 -16.66
C CYS A 60 -4.36 -16.81 -16.76
N THR A 61 -5.08 -15.71 -16.98
CA THR A 61 -6.55 -15.67 -17.10
C THR A 61 -7.07 -16.32 -18.38
N SER A 62 -6.22 -16.55 -19.39
CA SER A 62 -6.58 -17.33 -20.57
C SER A 62 -6.88 -18.78 -20.21
N CYS A 63 -6.25 -19.33 -19.16
CA CYS A 63 -6.46 -20.71 -18.72
C CYS A 63 -7.19 -20.80 -17.38
N HIS A 64 -6.93 -19.86 -16.47
CA HIS A 64 -7.44 -19.85 -15.09
C HIS A 64 -8.46 -18.72 -14.88
N GLY A 65 -9.75 -19.08 -14.97
CA GLY A 65 -10.86 -18.16 -14.69
C GLY A 65 -11.24 -18.09 -13.20
N LYS A 66 -12.17 -17.20 -12.85
CA LYS A 66 -12.65 -17.00 -11.47
C LYS A 66 -13.17 -18.27 -10.78
N THR A 67 -13.63 -19.26 -11.55
CA THR A 67 -14.13 -20.55 -11.03
C THR A 67 -13.06 -21.64 -10.95
N SER A 68 -11.81 -21.36 -11.31
CA SER A 68 -10.74 -22.36 -11.23
C SER A 68 -10.52 -22.80 -9.78
N THR A 69 -10.44 -24.11 -9.58
CA THR A 69 -10.27 -24.74 -8.25
C THR A 69 -8.89 -24.47 -7.66
N GLY A 70 -7.87 -24.27 -8.51
CA GLY A 70 -6.52 -23.90 -8.10
C GLY A 70 -6.36 -22.46 -7.60
N ILE A 71 -7.38 -21.60 -7.76
CA ILE A 71 -7.35 -20.21 -7.28
C ILE A 71 -8.00 -20.17 -5.87
N PRO A 72 -7.26 -19.76 -4.82
CA PRO A 72 -7.81 -19.59 -3.48
C PRO A 72 -8.90 -18.51 -3.43
N THR A 73 -9.83 -18.61 -2.48
CA THR A 73 -10.89 -17.60 -2.29
C THR A 73 -10.34 -16.19 -2.09
N SER A 74 -9.19 -16.06 -1.42
CA SER A 74 -8.50 -14.77 -1.22
C SER A 74 -8.11 -14.07 -2.53
N HIS A 75 -8.02 -14.80 -3.65
CA HIS A 75 -7.67 -14.28 -4.97
C HIS A 75 -8.90 -14.04 -5.87
N LYS A 76 -10.10 -14.40 -5.41
CA LYS A 76 -11.35 -14.29 -6.19
C LYS A 76 -12.10 -12.98 -5.95
N GLY A 77 -11.67 -12.15 -4.99
CA GLY A 77 -12.29 -10.87 -4.66
C GLY A 77 -11.29 -9.82 -4.21
N GLY A 78 -11.76 -8.59 -4.02
CA GLY A 78 -10.95 -7.45 -3.59
C GLY A 78 -9.84 -7.09 -4.57
N THR A 79 -8.76 -6.47 -4.06
CA THR A 79 -7.61 -6.04 -4.87
C THR A 79 -6.79 -7.19 -5.44
N ASN A 80 -6.85 -8.40 -4.86
CA ASN A 80 -6.19 -9.59 -5.43
C ASN A 80 -6.84 -10.04 -6.74
N ALA A 81 -8.14 -9.80 -6.94
CA ALA A 81 -8.85 -10.26 -8.14
C ALA A 81 -8.43 -9.52 -9.42
N THR A 82 -7.88 -8.31 -9.28
CA THR A 82 -7.42 -7.48 -10.40
C THR A 82 -5.90 -7.46 -10.54
N ALA A 83 -5.16 -7.99 -9.58
CA ALA A 83 -3.70 -8.08 -9.65
C ALA A 83 -3.28 -9.13 -10.69
N ALA A 84 -2.29 -8.78 -11.52
CA ALA A 84 -1.68 -9.74 -12.43
C ALA A 84 -0.97 -10.84 -11.62
N CYS A 85 -1.24 -12.13 -11.90
CA CYS A 85 -0.71 -13.22 -11.08
C CYS A 85 0.83 -13.22 -11.03
N ASP A 86 1.45 -12.89 -12.17
CA ASP A 86 2.89 -12.79 -12.39
C ASP A 86 3.56 -11.61 -11.66
N SER A 87 2.78 -10.67 -11.09
CA SER A 87 3.32 -9.67 -10.17
C SER A 87 3.80 -10.25 -8.84
N CYS A 88 3.32 -11.45 -8.48
CA CYS A 88 3.60 -12.14 -7.22
C CYS A 88 4.08 -13.58 -7.40
N HIS A 89 3.63 -14.27 -8.46
CA HIS A 89 3.89 -15.69 -8.66
C HIS A 89 4.80 -15.93 -9.87
N ARG A 90 5.78 -16.82 -9.70
CA ARG A 90 6.61 -17.30 -10.81
C ARG A 90 6.07 -18.63 -11.30
N THR A 91 6.00 -18.82 -12.62
CA THR A 91 5.47 -20.05 -13.23
C THR A 91 6.30 -21.30 -12.90
N THR A 92 7.60 -21.13 -12.66
CA THR A 92 8.53 -22.19 -12.26
C THR A 92 8.64 -22.39 -10.75
N ALA A 93 8.14 -21.44 -9.95
CA ALA A 93 8.16 -21.48 -8.49
C ALA A 93 6.96 -20.70 -7.95
N TRP A 94 5.77 -21.33 -7.99
CA TRP A 94 4.52 -20.65 -7.67
C TRP A 94 4.42 -20.21 -6.20
N LYS A 95 5.05 -20.97 -5.31
CA LYS A 95 5.15 -20.66 -3.87
C LYS A 95 6.61 -20.75 -3.40
N PRO A 96 7.05 -19.86 -2.49
CA PRO A 96 6.31 -18.71 -1.98
C PRO A 96 6.11 -17.63 -3.06
N ALA A 97 5.03 -16.85 -2.92
CA ALA A 97 4.85 -15.66 -3.76
C ALA A 97 5.91 -14.63 -3.37
N THR A 98 6.54 -14.00 -4.37
CA THR A 98 7.53 -12.95 -4.18
C THR A 98 7.15 -11.75 -5.03
N MET A 99 7.21 -10.56 -4.44
CA MET A 99 6.89 -9.31 -5.10
C MET A 99 8.10 -8.37 -4.98
N SER A 100 8.31 -7.56 -6.01
CA SER A 100 9.29 -6.47 -5.99
C SER A 100 8.54 -5.14 -5.97
N HIS A 101 8.83 -4.28 -5.00
CA HIS A 101 8.22 -2.94 -4.96
C HIS A 101 8.53 -2.11 -6.22
N ALA A 102 9.63 -2.41 -6.92
CA ALA A 102 9.98 -1.73 -8.17
C ALA A 102 8.93 -1.96 -9.28
N THR A 103 8.24 -3.11 -9.29
CA THR A 103 7.22 -3.42 -10.32
C THR A 103 5.88 -2.75 -10.03
N VAL A 104 5.68 -2.24 -8.82
CA VAL A 104 4.42 -1.64 -8.35
C VAL A 104 4.62 -0.23 -7.79
N ALA A 105 5.72 0.43 -8.14
CA ALA A 105 6.10 1.73 -7.57
C ALA A 105 5.05 2.84 -7.81
N ALA A 106 4.27 2.74 -8.89
CA ALA A 106 3.18 3.67 -9.21
C ALA A 106 1.85 3.33 -8.52
N THR A 107 1.75 2.16 -7.90
CA THR A 107 0.52 1.69 -7.24
C THR A 107 0.45 2.27 -5.82
N PRO A 108 -0.72 2.81 -5.39
CA PRO A 108 -0.87 3.30 -4.02
C PRO A 108 -0.55 2.21 -2.99
N CYS A 109 0.33 2.49 -2.03
CA CYS A 109 0.78 1.48 -1.05
C CYS A 109 -0.38 0.79 -0.31
N ALA A 110 -1.43 1.56 0.01
CA ALA A 110 -2.62 1.09 0.71
C ALA A 110 -3.47 0.08 -0.09
N SER A 111 -3.30 -0.04 -1.42
CA SER A 111 -4.02 -1.07 -2.20
C SER A 111 -3.54 -2.48 -1.87
N CYS A 112 -2.28 -2.60 -1.43
CA CYS A 112 -1.65 -3.87 -1.06
C CYS A 112 -1.48 -3.99 0.46
N HIS A 113 -1.03 -2.93 1.13
CA HIS A 113 -0.87 -2.86 2.59
C HIS A 113 -2.20 -2.52 3.28
N ASN A 114 -3.20 -3.39 3.08
CA ASN A 114 -4.56 -3.23 3.58
C ASN A 114 -4.93 -4.21 4.71
N GLY A 115 -4.00 -5.06 5.16
CA GLY A 115 -4.24 -6.07 6.19
C GLY A 115 -4.81 -7.40 5.67
N SER A 116 -5.25 -7.46 4.41
CA SER A 116 -5.72 -8.68 3.76
C SER A 116 -4.71 -9.26 2.78
N MET A 117 -4.13 -8.42 1.90
CA MET A 117 -3.13 -8.85 0.92
C MET A 117 -1.71 -8.84 1.51
N SER A 118 -1.40 -7.83 2.31
CA SER A 118 -0.15 -7.67 3.03
C SER A 118 -0.42 -6.98 4.37
N THR A 119 0.58 -6.96 5.26
CA THR A 119 0.51 -6.25 6.53
C THR A 119 0.01 -4.82 6.30
N GLY A 120 -1.08 -4.47 6.98
CA GLY A 120 -1.71 -3.17 6.87
C GLY A 120 -0.89 -2.06 7.52
N ILE A 121 -1.36 -0.82 7.37
CA ILE A 121 -0.81 0.33 8.10
C ILE A 121 -1.05 0.09 9.61
N PRO A 122 0.00 0.10 10.46
CA PRO A 122 -0.15 -0.15 11.89
C PRO A 122 -1.11 0.82 12.57
N ALA A 123 -1.88 0.30 13.53
CA ALA A 123 -2.72 1.13 14.39
C ALA A 123 -1.85 2.16 15.11
N GLY A 124 -2.16 3.44 14.95
CA GLY A 124 -1.37 4.52 15.53
C GLY A 124 -0.23 5.04 14.66
N HIS A 125 -0.13 4.66 13.38
CA HIS A 125 0.75 5.35 12.41
C HIS A 125 0.42 6.86 12.37
N LYS A 126 1.30 7.69 12.95
CA LYS A 126 1.11 9.15 13.10
C LYS A 126 1.86 9.89 12.00
N GLY A 127 1.24 10.01 10.83
CA GLY A 127 1.89 10.63 9.65
C GLY A 127 0.99 11.53 8.80
N GLY A 128 -0.30 11.66 9.09
CA GLY A 128 -1.19 12.67 8.49
C GLY A 128 -1.43 12.60 6.98
N ALA A 129 -0.67 11.82 6.23
CA ALA A 129 -0.85 11.72 4.80
C ALA A 129 -2.13 10.95 4.48
N THR A 130 -2.88 11.48 3.51
CA THR A 130 -3.83 10.72 2.70
C THR A 130 -3.22 9.36 2.35
N PRO A 131 -3.98 8.25 2.42
CA PRO A 131 -3.52 6.94 1.96
C PRO A 131 -2.81 7.07 0.60
N GLY A 132 -1.49 6.87 0.56
CA GLY A 132 -0.69 7.00 -0.67
C GLY A 132 0.58 7.84 -0.58
N ALA A 133 0.74 8.77 0.38
CA ALA A 133 1.99 9.56 0.48
C ALA A 133 3.10 8.88 1.32
N CYS A 134 3.18 7.54 1.29
CA CYS A 134 4.19 6.80 2.05
C CYS A 134 5.62 7.19 1.65
N ASN A 135 5.83 7.49 0.36
CA ASN A 135 7.13 7.84 -0.21
C ASN A 135 7.67 9.20 0.29
N ALA A 136 6.85 10.00 0.97
CA ALA A 136 7.32 11.23 1.62
C ALA A 136 8.17 10.93 2.87
N CYS A 137 7.96 9.78 3.49
CA CYS A 137 8.61 9.38 4.74
C CYS A 137 9.45 8.10 4.62
N HIS A 138 9.05 7.20 3.72
CA HIS A 138 9.62 5.87 3.58
C HIS A 138 10.25 5.67 2.21
N THR A 139 11.25 4.79 2.15
CA THR A 139 11.77 4.25 0.89
C THR A 139 11.52 2.75 0.84
N THR A 140 11.34 2.20 -0.35
CA THR A 140 11.15 0.76 -0.53
C THR A 140 12.45 -0.03 -0.33
N ALA A 141 13.62 0.64 -0.41
CA ALA A 141 14.93 0.06 -0.14
C ALA A 141 15.26 0.01 1.36
N ALA A 142 14.82 1.02 2.12
CA ALA A 142 14.96 1.10 3.57
C ALA A 142 13.67 1.68 4.16
N TRP A 143 12.77 0.80 4.59
CA TRP A 143 11.47 1.20 5.12
C TRP A 143 11.57 1.88 6.49
N THR A 144 12.54 1.44 7.30
CA THR A 144 12.84 2.02 8.61
C THR A 144 14.34 2.32 8.75
N PRO A 145 14.71 3.42 9.43
CA PRO A 145 13.83 4.47 9.96
C PRO A 145 13.19 5.31 8.84
N ALA A 146 12.03 5.91 9.14
CA ALA A 146 11.42 6.89 8.25
C ALA A 146 12.10 8.25 8.39
N ALA A 147 12.19 9.01 7.29
CA ALA A 147 12.75 10.36 7.27
C ALA A 147 11.83 11.30 6.48
N PHE A 148 11.53 12.47 7.03
CA PHE A 148 10.67 13.47 6.41
C PHE A 148 11.33 14.85 6.43
N ASN A 149 11.33 15.55 5.29
CA ASN A 149 11.87 16.90 5.19
C ASN A 149 10.78 17.93 5.50
N HIS A 150 10.99 18.71 6.57
CA HIS A 150 10.03 19.71 7.03
C HIS A 150 10.11 21.05 6.26
N ALA A 151 11.14 21.29 5.45
CA ALA A 151 11.42 22.59 4.84
C ALA A 151 10.24 23.19 4.05
N ASN A 152 9.42 22.33 3.43
CA ASN A 152 8.29 22.74 2.59
C ASN A 152 6.92 22.56 3.28
N VAL A 153 6.89 22.35 4.59
CA VAL A 153 5.64 22.28 5.35
C VAL A 153 5.06 23.69 5.48
N THR A 154 3.80 23.83 5.08
CA THR A 154 3.05 25.08 5.21
C THR A 154 2.90 25.47 6.70
N PRO A 155 3.20 26.72 7.10
CA PRO A 155 2.90 27.19 8.46
C PRO A 155 1.44 26.97 8.84
N GLY A 156 1.16 26.68 10.12
CA GLY A 156 -0.17 26.38 10.62
C GLY A 156 -0.70 24.96 10.32
N THR A 157 -0.06 24.15 9.47
CA THR A 157 -0.56 22.80 9.13
C THR A 157 0.07 21.69 9.97
N CYS A 158 0.80 22.00 11.04
CA CYS A 158 1.52 21.03 11.87
C CYS A 158 0.61 19.91 12.39
N THR A 159 -0.62 20.26 12.76
CA THR A 159 -1.63 19.34 13.31
C THR A 159 -2.21 18.35 12.30
N SER A 160 -1.99 18.57 10.99
CA SER A 160 -2.35 17.60 9.96
C SER A 160 -1.55 16.30 10.09
N CYS A 161 -0.31 16.37 10.59
CA CYS A 161 0.57 15.21 10.80
C CYS A 161 0.83 14.91 12.29
N HIS A 162 0.96 15.95 13.12
CA HIS A 162 1.33 15.84 14.53
C HIS A 162 0.12 16.02 15.45
N GLY A 163 -0.38 14.91 16.00
CA GLY A 163 -1.46 14.92 16.99
C GLY A 163 -0.95 14.87 18.43
N LYS A 164 -1.85 15.02 19.41
CA LYS A 164 -1.51 15.00 20.86
C LYS A 164 -0.77 13.74 21.33
N THR A 165 -0.87 12.64 20.57
CA THR A 165 -0.20 11.36 20.88
C THR A 165 1.11 11.15 20.12
N SER A 166 1.53 12.09 19.26
CA SER A 166 2.79 11.99 18.53
C SER A 166 3.98 11.95 19.49
N THR A 167 4.91 11.02 19.25
CA THR A 167 6.09 10.79 20.08
C THR A 167 7.08 11.95 20.03
N GLY A 168 7.15 12.67 18.91
CA GLY A 168 7.99 13.86 18.74
C GLY A 168 7.49 15.11 19.49
N ILE A 169 6.28 15.10 20.07
CA ILE A 169 5.75 16.23 20.83
C ILE A 169 6.07 16.03 22.33
N PRO A 170 6.79 16.97 22.97
CA PRO A 170 7.05 16.92 24.42
C PRO A 170 5.77 17.01 25.24
N THR A 171 5.76 16.45 26.45
CA THR A 171 4.59 16.49 27.37
C THR A 171 4.14 17.93 27.65
N SER A 172 5.06 18.89 27.73
CA SER A 172 4.76 20.31 27.92
C SER A 172 3.93 20.95 26.81
N HIS A 173 3.86 20.32 25.64
CA HIS A 173 3.08 20.78 24.48
C HIS A 173 1.76 20.01 24.31
N LYS A 174 1.52 18.98 25.13
CA LYS A 174 0.30 18.15 25.06
C LYS A 174 -0.84 18.68 25.94
N GLY A 175 -0.57 19.67 26.80
CA GLY A 175 -1.55 20.29 27.70
C GLY A 175 -1.25 21.77 27.98
N GLY A 176 -2.16 22.44 28.70
CA GLY A 176 -2.03 23.85 29.06
C GLY A 176 -2.08 24.81 27.86
N THR A 177 -1.54 26.01 28.03
CA THR A 177 -1.53 27.07 27.01
C THR A 177 -0.66 26.75 25.78
N ASN A 178 0.31 25.84 25.90
CA ASN A 178 1.09 25.34 24.75
C ASN A 178 0.30 24.41 23.83
N ALA A 179 -0.74 23.74 24.34
CA ALA A 179 -1.50 22.77 23.54
C ALA A 179 -2.34 23.42 22.43
N THR A 180 -2.63 24.71 22.57
CA THR A 180 -3.42 25.51 21.63
C THR A 180 -2.60 26.49 20.83
N ALA A 181 -1.31 26.68 21.18
CA ALA A 181 -0.42 27.57 20.44
C ALA A 181 -0.06 26.96 19.07
N ALA A 182 -0.11 27.77 18.02
CA ALA A 182 0.39 27.35 16.71
C ALA A 182 1.90 27.10 16.80
N CYS A 183 2.38 25.94 16.35
CA CYS A 183 3.79 25.57 16.52
C CYS A 183 4.74 26.57 15.84
N ASP A 184 4.33 27.09 14.69
CA ASP A 184 5.04 28.07 13.86
C ASP A 184 5.12 29.48 14.48
N SER A 185 4.41 29.74 15.58
CA SER A 185 4.62 30.96 16.39
C SER A 185 5.95 30.95 17.14
N CYS A 186 6.54 29.77 17.36
CA CYS A 186 7.77 29.57 18.11
C CYS A 186 8.84 28.79 17.33
N HIS A 187 8.45 27.86 16.46
CA HIS A 187 9.35 26.95 15.77
C HIS A 187 9.42 27.23 14.27
N ARG A 188 10.63 27.11 13.71
CA ARG A 188 10.84 27.12 12.26
C ARG A 188 11.04 25.70 11.76
N THR A 189 10.51 25.39 10.58
CA THR A 189 10.60 24.04 10.00
C THR A 189 12.03 23.66 9.57
N THR A 190 12.86 24.65 9.27
CA THR A 190 14.29 24.47 8.90
C THR A 190 15.24 24.57 10.10
N ALA A 191 14.75 25.07 11.25
CA ALA A 191 15.52 25.22 12.49
C ALA A 191 14.56 25.11 13.69
N TRP A 192 14.24 23.87 14.07
CA TRP A 192 13.22 23.60 15.10
C TRP A 192 13.67 24.04 16.51
N LYS A 193 14.97 23.93 16.80
CA LYS A 193 15.59 24.38 18.05
C LYS A 193 16.81 25.28 17.76
N PRO A 194 17.03 26.33 18.57
CA PRO A 194 16.14 26.83 19.63
C PRO A 194 14.83 27.40 19.07
N ALA A 195 13.77 27.38 19.88
CA ALA A 195 12.54 28.07 19.53
C ALA A 195 12.77 29.58 19.62
N THR A 196 12.24 30.34 18.67
CA THR A 196 12.35 31.80 18.61
C THR A 196 10.98 32.38 18.36
N MET A 197 10.55 33.32 19.20
CA MET A 197 9.31 34.08 19.03
C MET A 197 9.61 35.56 18.85
N SER A 198 8.75 36.25 18.09
CA SER A 198 8.76 37.71 18.02
C SER A 198 7.59 38.29 18.81
N HIS A 199 7.85 39.22 19.73
CA HIS A 199 6.76 39.90 20.45
C HIS A 199 5.80 40.63 19.51
N THR A 200 6.28 41.11 18.36
CA THR A 200 5.45 41.77 17.35
C THR A 200 4.41 40.85 16.72
N THR A 201 4.68 39.53 16.64
CA THR A 201 3.75 38.56 16.04
C THR A 201 2.67 38.10 17.03
N VAL A 202 2.82 38.42 18.32
CA VAL A 202 1.89 38.04 19.39
C VAL A 202 1.41 39.26 20.20
N ALA A 203 1.49 40.46 19.62
CA ALA A 203 1.20 41.71 20.31
C ALA A 203 -0.25 41.79 20.87
N ALA A 204 -1.19 41.08 20.26
CA ALA A 204 -2.59 40.99 20.71
C ALA A 204 -2.84 39.90 21.77
N THR A 205 -1.84 39.07 22.06
CA THR A 205 -1.96 37.95 23.00
C THR A 205 -1.64 38.43 24.43
N PRO A 206 -2.48 38.12 25.44
CA PRO A 206 -2.20 38.53 26.81
C PRO A 206 -0.84 38.03 27.31
N CYS A 207 -0.01 38.90 27.90
CA CYS A 207 1.35 38.56 28.34
C CYS A 207 1.38 37.35 29.29
N ALA A 208 0.41 37.29 30.21
CA ALA A 208 0.27 36.22 31.20
C ALA A 208 0.00 34.83 30.57
N SER A 209 -0.43 34.76 29.31
CA SER A 209 -0.63 33.48 28.63
C SER A 209 0.68 32.76 28.31
N CYS A 210 1.80 33.51 28.17
CA CYS A 210 3.14 32.98 27.90
C CYS A 210 4.13 33.21 29.05
N HIS A 211 4.03 34.33 29.76
CA HIS A 211 4.89 34.65 30.90
C HIS A 211 4.30 34.15 32.23
N ASN A 212 4.04 32.85 32.29
CA ASN A 212 3.40 32.18 33.43
C ASN A 212 4.36 31.25 34.21
N GLY A 213 5.65 31.28 33.91
CA GLY A 213 6.65 30.40 34.53
C GLY A 213 6.67 28.95 33.98
N SER A 214 5.73 28.59 33.11
CA SER A 214 5.65 27.28 32.46
C SER A 214 6.11 27.32 30.99
N ILE A 215 5.72 28.37 30.24
CA ILE A 215 6.13 28.57 28.85
C ILE A 215 7.40 29.40 28.75
N SER A 216 7.41 30.52 29.47
CA SER A 216 8.54 31.44 29.59
C SER A 216 8.62 31.94 31.02
N THR A 217 9.77 32.48 31.40
CA THR A 217 9.94 33.17 32.68
C THR A 217 8.86 34.23 32.85
N GLY A 218 8.35 34.39 34.07
CA GLY A 218 7.36 35.42 34.40
C GLY A 218 7.83 36.82 34.01
N VAL A 219 6.89 37.74 33.80
CA VAL A 219 7.20 39.15 33.50
C VAL A 219 7.98 39.73 34.68
N PRO A 220 9.27 40.11 34.51
CA PRO A 220 10.04 40.66 35.61
C PRO A 220 9.43 41.95 36.15
N ALA A 221 9.56 42.18 37.45
CA ALA A 221 9.15 43.44 38.06
C ALA A 221 9.86 44.62 37.36
N GLY A 222 9.09 45.56 36.83
CA GLY A 222 9.62 46.73 36.10
C GLY A 222 9.65 46.60 34.57
N HIS A 223 9.15 45.51 33.98
CA HIS A 223 9.01 45.40 32.53
C HIS A 223 8.05 46.48 31.99
N LYS A 224 8.57 47.48 31.27
CA LYS A 224 7.79 48.54 30.60
C LYS A 224 7.24 48.10 29.24
N GLY A 225 6.55 46.97 29.19
CA GLY A 225 5.81 46.50 28.01
C GLY A 225 4.31 46.53 28.33
N GLY A 226 3.58 47.42 27.67
CA GLY A 226 2.23 47.84 28.06
C GLY A 226 1.21 46.72 28.17
N ALA A 227 0.76 46.47 29.40
CA ALA A 227 -0.63 46.17 29.72
C ALA A 227 -0.83 46.48 31.20
N THR A 228 -1.49 47.60 31.50
CA THR A 228 -2.03 47.86 32.84
C THR A 228 -3.10 46.81 33.15
N PRO A 229 -3.09 46.17 34.34
CA PRO A 229 -4.21 45.35 34.78
C PRO A 229 -5.44 46.23 34.99
N GLY A 230 -6.56 45.85 34.38
CA GLY A 230 -7.90 46.29 34.76
C GLY A 230 -8.47 45.38 35.84
#